data_AF-A0A5C7PW37-F1
#
_entry.id   AF-A0A5C7PW37-F1
#
_cell.length_a   1.000
_cell.length_b   1.000
_cell.length_c   1.000
_cell.angle_alpha   90.00
_cell.angle_beta   90.00
_cell.angle_gamma   90.00
#
_symmetry.space_group_name_H-M   'P 1'
#
loop_
_entity.id
_entity.type
_entity.pdbx_description
1 polymer ?
#
loop_
_entity_poly.entity_id
_entity_poly.type
_entity_poly.pdbx_seq_one_letter_code
_entity_poly.pdbx_strand_id
1 'polypeptide(L)' 'ARRPEDIGHSLWTTFQRVQENVIRGGQPGRSAQGRRLQTRPVGSIDRGVSLNRALWMLAEEMRKLKG' A
#
# COMPACT_ATOMS: atom_id res chain seq x y z
N ALA A 1 -13.84 -6.96 -0.85
CA ALA A 1 -13.38 -5.72 -1.52
C ALA A 1 -14.57 -4.78 -1.64
N ARG A 2 -14.48 -3.52 -1.18
CA ARG A 2 -15.65 -2.63 -1.02
C ARG A 2 -15.86 -1.66 -2.20
N ARG A 3 -15.14 -1.82 -3.33
CA ARG A 3 -15.38 -1.04 -4.57
C ARG A 3 -15.39 -1.94 -5.83
N PRO A 4 -16.30 -1.72 -6.80
CA PRO A 4 -16.39 -2.50 -8.05
C PRO A 4 -15.18 -2.36 -8.99
N GLU A 5 -14.51 -1.21 -8.95
CA GLU A 5 -13.24 -0.90 -9.65
C GLU A 5 -12.06 -1.79 -9.22
N ASP A 6 -12.21 -2.55 -8.12
CA ASP A 6 -11.23 -3.53 -7.66
C ASP A 6 -11.39 -4.92 -8.31
N ILE A 7 -12.36 -5.10 -9.21
CA ILE A 7 -12.64 -6.38 -9.89
C ILE A 7 -11.63 -6.55 -11.03
N GLY A 8 -10.46 -7.07 -10.68
CA GLY A 8 -9.36 -7.36 -11.59
C GLY A 8 -8.06 -7.41 -10.80
N HIS A 9 -7.50 -8.61 -10.60
CA HIS A 9 -6.25 -8.81 -9.85
C HIS A 9 -5.00 -8.46 -10.69
N SER A 10 -5.00 -7.27 -11.29
CA SER A 10 -3.78 -6.75 -11.91
C SER A 10 -2.83 -6.25 -10.82
N LEU A 11 -1.53 -6.26 -11.13
CA LEU A 11 -0.53 -5.65 -10.27
C LEU A 11 -0.90 -4.18 -9.99
N TRP A 12 -1.38 -3.46 -11.02
CA TRP A 12 -1.80 -2.07 -10.92
C TRP A 12 -2.88 -1.82 -9.87
N THR A 13 -4.00 -2.55 -9.90
CA THR A 13 -5.08 -2.37 -8.91
C THR A 13 -4.64 -2.74 -7.49
N THR A 14 -3.74 -3.72 -7.37
CA THR A 14 -3.14 -4.10 -6.08
C THR A 14 -2.25 -2.99 -5.53
N PHE A 15 -1.39 -2.39 -6.37
CA PHE A 15 -0.53 -1.27 -5.98
C PHE A 15 -1.31 -0.03 -5.58
N GLN A 16 -2.35 0.33 -6.34
CA GLN A 16 -3.21 1.48 -6.01
C GLN A 16 -3.83 1.35 -4.62
N ARG A 17 -4.32 0.16 -4.26
CA ARG A 17 -4.90 -0.10 -2.92
C ARG A 17 -3.87 0.02 -1.81
N VAL A 18 -2.67 -0.51 -2.03
CA VAL A 18 -1.59 -0.40 -1.05
C VAL A 18 -1.19 1.06 -0.88
N GLN A 19 -1.03 1.82 -1.97
CA GLN A 19 -0.71 3.25 -1.91
C GLN A 19 -1.77 4.04 -1.13
N GLU A 20 -3.05 3.85 -1.46
CA GLU A 20 -4.16 4.56 -0.81
C GLU A 20 -4.20 4.27 0.70
N ASN A 21 -4.04 3.01 1.09
CA ASN A 21 -4.05 2.60 2.50
C ASN A 21 -2.85 3.14 3.29
N VAL A 22 -1.68 3.22 2.67
CA VAL A 22 -0.49 3.74 3.36
C VAL A 22 -0.53 5.26 3.47
N ILE A 23 -1.01 5.98 2.45
CA ILE A 23 -1.14 7.45 2.50
C ILE A 23 -2.22 7.87 3.51
N ARG A 24 -3.42 7.27 3.43
CA ARG A 24 -4.55 7.63 4.30
C ARG A 24 -4.36 7.19 5.75
N GLY A 25 -3.57 6.14 6.01
CA GLY A 25 -3.49 5.52 7.33
C GLY A 25 -4.85 4.92 7.75
N GLY A 26 -5.07 4.79 9.06
CA GLY A 26 -6.30 4.24 9.64
C GLY A 26 -6.41 2.71 9.57
N GLN A 27 -5.36 2.02 9.12
CA GLN A 27 -5.37 0.56 9.06
C GLN A 27 -5.24 -0.02 10.47
N PRO A 28 -6.13 -0.95 10.86
CA PRO A 28 -6.04 -1.60 12.16
C PRO A 28 -4.81 -2.49 12.23
N GLY A 29 -4.08 -2.38 13.33
CA GLY A 29 -2.89 -3.18 13.60
C GLY A 29 -2.74 -3.49 15.08
N ARG A 30 -1.68 -4.23 15.41
CA ARG A 30 -1.25 -4.46 16.78
C ARG A 30 0.19 -4.01 16.95
N SER A 31 0.51 -3.39 18.07
CA SER A 31 1.90 -3.11 18.43
C SER A 31 2.66 -4.42 18.70
N ALA A 32 3.98 -4.36 18.77
CA ALA A 32 4.80 -5.50 19.17
C ALA A 32 4.38 -6.07 20.54
N GLN A 33 3.83 -5.23 21.43
CA GLN A 33 3.28 -5.60 22.72
C GLN A 33 1.79 -6.00 22.67
N GLY A 34 1.21 -6.20 21.49
CA GLY A 34 -0.16 -6.70 21.30
C GLY A 34 -1.28 -5.66 21.43
N ARG A 35 -0.96 -4.39 21.69
CA ARG A 35 -1.98 -3.34 21.84
C ARG A 35 -2.59 -2.98 20.49
N ARG A 36 -3.93 -2.83 20.43
CA ARG A 36 -4.62 -2.33 19.23
C ARG A 36 -4.12 -0.93 18.87
N LEU A 37 -3.71 -0.75 17.62
CA LEU A 37 -3.19 0.48 17.03
C LEU A 37 -3.91 0.73 15.70
N GLN A 38 -3.99 1.99 15.28
CA GLN A 38 -4.26 2.33 13.88
C GLN A 38 -3.03 2.96 13.24
N THR A 39 -2.76 2.65 11.97
CA THR A 39 -1.69 3.32 11.23
C THR A 39 -2.00 4.82 11.13
N ARG A 40 -0.97 5.65 11.23
CA ARG A 40 -1.12 7.11 11.09
C ARG A 40 -1.06 7.48 9.61
N PRO A 41 -1.82 8.48 9.15
CA PRO A 41 -1.68 9.02 7.80
C PRO A 41 -0.26 9.52 7.56
N VAL A 42 0.26 9.31 6.35
CA VAL A 42 1.56 9.85 5.94
C VAL A 42 1.36 11.31 5.53
N GLY A 43 1.69 12.23 6.43
CA GLY A 43 1.46 13.67 6.22
C GLY A 43 2.58 14.42 5.48
N SER A 44 3.67 13.76 5.09
CA SER A 44 4.82 14.42 4.43
C SER A 44 4.92 13.98 2.98
N ILE A 45 4.97 14.95 2.05
CA ILE A 45 5.08 14.71 0.60
C ILE A 45 6.30 13.83 0.28
N ASP A 46 7.45 14.10 0.91
CA ASP A 46 8.68 13.32 0.72
C ASP A 46 8.52 11.83 1.08
N ARG A 47 7.71 11.54 2.13
CA ARG A 47 7.38 10.16 2.52
C ARG A 47 6.39 9.50 1.57
N GLY A 48 5.50 10.29 0.96
CA GLY A 48 4.63 9.79 -0.12
C GLY A 48 5.41 9.43 -1.38
N VAL A 49 6.39 10.25 -1.76
CA VAL A 49 7.26 10.02 -2.92
C VAL A 49 8.16 8.79 -2.71
N SER A 50 8.79 8.65 -1.54
CA SER A 50 9.64 7.48 -1.26
C SER A 50 8.85 6.17 -1.23
N LEU A 51 7.63 6.20 -0.68
CA LEU A 51 6.72 5.06 -0.70
C LEU A 51 6.31 4.70 -2.13
N ASN A 52 5.92 5.68 -2.94
CA ASN A 52 5.54 5.44 -4.32
C ASN A 52 6.71 4.81 -5.11
N ARG A 53 7.94 5.29 -4.90
CA ARG A 53 9.15 4.70 -5.49
C ARG A 53 9.37 3.24 -5.04
N ALA A 54 9.16 2.93 -3.75
CA ALA A 54 9.27 1.56 -3.25
C ALA A 54 8.23 0.62 -3.87
N LEU A 55 6.99 1.10 -4.06
CA LEU A 55 5.94 0.33 -4.73
C LEU A 55 6.27 0.08 -6.20
N TRP A 56 6.83 1.07 -6.91
CA TRP A 56 7.31 0.89 -8.29
C TRP A 56 8.41 -0.15 -8.42
N MET A 57 9.41 -0.12 -7.53
CA MET A 57 10.48 -1.13 -7.53
C MET A 57 9.89 -2.53 -7.30
N LEU A 58 8.96 -2.68 -6.35
CA LEU A 58 8.29 -3.96 -6.12
C LEU A 58 7.49 -4.43 -7.35
N ALA A 59 6.83 -3.51 -8.05
CA ALA A 59 6.11 -3.82 -9.28
C ALA A 59 7.04 -4.37 -10.38
N GLU A 60 8.21 -3.77 -10.51
CA GLU A 60 9.21 -4.17 -11.49
C GLU A 60 9.81 -5.55 -11.19
N GLU A 61 10.07 -5.85 -9.91
CA GLU A 61 10.50 -7.20 -9.51
C GLU A 61 9.40 -8.24 -9.71
N MET A 62 8.14 -7.92 -9.40
CA MET A 62 7.01 -8.82 -9.68
C MET A 62 6.81 -9.06 -11.18
N ARG A 63 7.12 -8.07 -12.02
CA ARG A 63 7.11 -8.21 -13.48
C ARG A 63 8.18 -9.20 -13.94
N LYS A 64 9.39 -9.15 -13.38
CA LYS A 64 10.48 -10.09 -13.69
C LYS A 64 10.15 -11.52 -13.28
N LEU A 65 9.47 -11.71 -12.15
CA LEU A 65 9.06 -13.04 -11.66
C LEU A 65 7.93 -13.69 -12.47
N LYS A 66 7.18 -12.90 -13.24
CA LYS A 66 6.10 -13.38 -14.11
C LYS A 66 6.58 -13.67 -15.54
N GLY A 67 7.81 -13.26 -15.89
CA GLY A 67 8.44 -13.45 -17.20
C GLY A 67 9.07 -14.82 -17.36
#